data_AF-A0A8T7FTB6-F1
#
_entry.id   AF-A0A8T7FTB6-F1
#
_cell.length_a   1.000
_cell.length_b   1.000
_cell.length_c   1.000
_cell.angle_alpha   90.00
_cell.angle_beta   90.00
_cell.angle_gamma   90.00
#
_symmetry.space_group_name_H-M   'P 1'
#
loop_
_entity.id
_entity.type
_entity.pdbx_description
1 polymer ?
#
loop_
_entity_poly.entity_id
_entity_poly.type
_entity_poly.pdbx_seq_one_letter_code
_entity_poly.pdbx_strand_id
1 'polypeptide(L)' 'MEIIGEASGRVSAKMQEKHPQLPWQAMKGTRNRIIHEYDSIELDIIWDIVEQDLPFLVAELEKIVPKE' A
#
# COMPACT_ATOMS: atom_id res chain seq x y z
N MET A 1 -5.49 1.66 5.72
CA MET A 1 -4.04 1.88 5.51
C MET A 1 -3.17 1.02 6.43
N GLU A 2 -3.42 0.99 7.74
CA GLU A 2 -2.64 0.16 8.69
C GLU A 2 -2.58 -1.33 8.32
N ILE A 3 -3.74 -1.93 7.98
CA ILE A 3 -3.83 -3.34 7.57
C ILE A 3 -3.03 -3.62 6.29
N ILE A 4 -3.12 -2.73 5.30
CA ILE A 4 -2.39 -2.87 4.01
C ILE A 4 -0.88 -2.85 4.27
N GLY A 5 -0.42 -1.90 5.09
CA GLY A 5 0.99 -1.81 5.46
C GLY A 5 1.49 -3.04 6.21
N GLU A 6 0.75 -3.51 7.21
CA GLU A 6 1.11 -4.71 7.95
C GLU A 6 1.13 -5.97 7.06
N ALA A 7 0.10 -6.16 6.23
CA ALA A 7 0.03 -7.28 5.30
C ALA A 7 1.18 -7.26 4.29
N SER A 8 1.52 -6.09 3.73
CA SER A 8 2.65 -5.92 2.82
C SER A 8 4.01 -6.24 3.47
N GLY A 9 4.12 -6.03 4.79
CA GLY A 9 5.27 -6.44 5.60
C GLY A 9 5.42 -7.95 5.75
N ARG A 10 4.30 -8.68 5.73
CA ARG A 10 4.26 -10.15 5.89
C ARG A 10 4.49 -10.91 4.57
N VAL A 11 4.34 -10.25 3.43
CA VAL A 11 4.65 -10.86 2.11
C VAL A 11 6.15 -11.17 2.02
N SER A 12 6.51 -12.38 1.58
CA SER A 12 7.93 -12.80 1.52
C SER A 12 8.77 -11.93 0.58
N ALA A 13 10.05 -11.73 0.90
CA ALA A 13 10.98 -10.95 0.07
C ALA A 13 11.01 -11.42 -1.38
N LYS A 14 11.03 -12.74 -1.60
CA LYS A 14 10.97 -13.36 -2.94
C LYS A 14 9.74 -12.93 -3.74
N MET A 15 8.58 -12.80 -3.10
CA MET A 15 7.36 -12.34 -3.78
C MET A 15 7.43 -10.83 -4.06
N GLN A 16 7.98 -10.04 -3.13
CA GLN A 16 8.17 -8.61 -3.34
C GLN A 16 9.13 -8.33 -4.50
N GLU A 17 10.25 -9.06 -4.58
CA GLU A 17 11.22 -9.00 -5.67
C GLU A 17 10.65 -9.43 -7.03
N LYS A 18 9.73 -10.40 -7.03
CA LYS A 18 9.05 -10.86 -8.26
C LYS A 18 8.06 -9.83 -8.80
N HIS A 19 7.55 -8.95 -7.94
CA HIS A 19 6.54 -7.95 -8.29
C HIS A 19 7.01 -6.53 -7.91
N PRO A 20 8.11 -6.03 -8.51
CA PRO A 20 8.68 -4.74 -8.14
C PRO A 20 7.80 -3.55 -8.58
N GLN A 21 6.82 -3.77 -9.46
CA GLN A 21 5.85 -2.75 -9.84
C GLN A 21 4.88 -2.39 -8.71
N LEU A 22 4.75 -3.25 -7.70
CA LEU A 22 3.93 -2.97 -6.53
C LEU A 22 4.71 -2.10 -5.54
N PRO A 23 4.08 -1.07 -4.94
CA PRO A 23 4.76 -0.09 -4.12
C PRO A 23 5.00 -0.60 -2.68
N TRP A 24 5.73 -1.71 -2.51
CA TRP A 24 5.92 -2.41 -1.23
C TRP A 24 6.39 -1.53 -0.09
N GLN A 25 7.39 -0.68 -0.34
CA GLN A 25 7.93 0.22 0.68
C GLN A 25 6.95 1.34 1.02
N ALA A 26 6.21 1.85 0.03
CA ALA A 26 5.19 2.86 0.28
C ALA A 26 4.02 2.30 1.08
N MET A 27 3.58 1.06 0.81
CA MET A 27 2.56 0.36 1.61
C MET A 27 3.00 0.18 3.06
N LYS A 28 4.24 -0.26 3.31
CA LYS A 28 4.80 -0.35 4.67
C LYS A 28 4.88 1.02 5.33
N GLY A 29 5.29 2.05 4.58
CA GLY A 29 5.51 3.41 5.05
C GLY A 29 4.24 4.24 5.25
N THR A 30 3.09 3.85 4.68
CA THR A 30 1.86 4.65 4.79
C THR A 30 1.33 4.71 6.23
N ARG A 31 1.67 3.71 7.06
CA ARG A 31 1.46 3.77 8.51
C ARG A 31 2.22 4.93 9.15
N ASN A 32 3.47 5.15 8.75
CA ASN A 32 4.32 6.19 9.34
C ASN A 32 3.85 7.59 8.94
N ARG A 33 3.37 7.77 7.72
CA ARG A 33 2.87 9.06 7.21
C ARG A 33 1.58 9.51 7.89
N ILE A 34 0.69 8.58 8.23
CA ILE A 34 -0.57 8.87 8.94
C ILE A 34 -0.34 9.17 10.43
N ILE A 35 0.69 8.59 11.05
CA ILE A 35 0.93 8.69 12.50
C ILE A 35 1.84 9.88 12.88
N HIS A 36 2.80 10.25 12.03
CA HIS A 36 3.78 11.29 12.37
C HIS A 36 3.34 12.73 12.05
N GLU A 37 2.32 12.92 11.22
CA GLU A 37 1.80 14.24 10.83
C GLU A 37 0.38 14.49 11.40
N TYR A 38 0.06 13.93 12.56
CA TYR A 38 -1.31 13.98 13.13
C TYR A 38 -1.83 15.42 13.41
N ASP A 39 -0.93 16.39 13.57
CA ASP A 39 -1.26 17.82 13.72
C ASP A 39 -1.52 18.53 12.37
N SER A 40 -1.13 17.90 11.25
CA SER A 40 -1.22 18.39 9.88
C SER A 40 -1.59 17.24 8.93
N ILE A 41 -2.61 16.45 9.26
CA ILE A 41 -3.06 15.40 8.33
C ILE A 41 -3.52 16.11 7.07
N GLU A 42 -2.68 16.09 6.03
CA GLU A 42 -3.04 16.52 4.69
C GLU A 42 -4.03 15.48 4.17
N LEU A 43 -5.32 15.73 4.44
CA LEU A 43 -6.42 14.90 3.96
C LEU A 43 -6.35 14.71 2.44
N ASP A 44 -5.75 15.66 1.72
CA ASP A 44 -5.46 15.57 0.29
C ASP A 44 -4.54 14.38 -0.05
N ILE A 45 -3.52 14.10 0.76
CA ILE A 45 -2.66 12.92 0.56
C ILE A 45 -3.45 11.64 0.77
N ILE A 46 -4.29 11.58 1.81
CA ILE A 46 -5.13 10.40 2.05
C ILE A 46 -6.13 10.22 0.92
N TRP A 47 -6.73 11.32 0.45
CA TRP A 47 -7.67 11.34 -0.65
C TRP A 47 -7.02 10.81 -1.93
N ASP A 48 -5.82 11.28 -2.27
CA ASP A 48 -5.06 10.80 -3.43
C ASP A 48 -4.73 9.31 -3.33
N ILE A 49 -4.34 8.83 -2.15
CA ILE A 49 -4.08 7.41 -1.94
C ILE A 49 -5.35 6.58 -2.18
N VAL A 50 -6.50 7.05 -1.69
CA VAL A 50 -7.77 6.34 -1.84
C VAL A 50 -8.27 6.35 -3.29
N GLU A 51 -8.19 7.49 -3.97
CA GLU A 51 -8.73 7.67 -5.31
C GLU A 51 -7.80 7.18 -6.42
N GLN A 52 -6.47 7.22 -6.23
CA GLN A 52 -5.49 6.92 -7.26
C GLN A 52 -4.72 5.62 -6.96
N ASP A 53 -4.10 5.53 -5.79
CA ASP A 53 -3.15 4.45 -5.48
C ASP A 53 -3.86 3.12 -5.21
N LEU A 54 -4.96 3.13 -4.45
CA LEU A 54 -5.69 1.92 -4.09
C LEU A 54 -6.31 1.20 -5.30
N PRO A 55 -7.00 1.88 -6.24
CA PRO A 55 -7.53 1.22 -7.43
C PRO A 55 -6.44 0.55 -8.28
N PHE A 56 -5.30 1.23 -8.46
CA PHE A 56 -4.14 0.67 -9.14
C PHE A 56 -3.61 -0.58 -8.42
N LEU A 57 -3.44 -0.49 -7.09
CA LEU A 57 -2.95 -1.59 -6.27
C LEU A 57 -3.86 -2.83 -6.37
N VAL A 58 -5.18 -2.63 -6.29
CA VAL A 58 -6.16 -3.72 -6.42
C VAL A 58 -6.03 -4.37 -7.80
N ALA A 59 -6.02 -3.58 -8.87
CA ALA A 59 -5.93 -4.11 -10.24
C ALA A 59 -4.64 -4.91 -10.49
N GLU A 60 -3.52 -4.53 -9.88
CA GLU A 60 -2.28 -5.30 -9.97
C GLU A 60 -2.33 -6.58 -9.12
N LEU A 61 -2.90 -6.52 -7.91
CA LEU A 61 -3.03 -7.70 -7.04
C LEU A 61 -3.95 -8.75 -7.65
N GLU A 62 -5.04 -8.38 -8.30
CA GLU A 62 -5.96 -9.30 -8.98
C GLU A 62 -5.29 -10.10 -10.11
N LYS A 63 -4.20 -9.60 -10.69
CA LYS A 63 -3.41 -10.32 -11.71
C LYS A 63 -2.48 -11.38 -11.09
N ILE A 64 -2.16 -11.24 -9.81
CA ILE A 64 -1.15 -12.02 -9.10
C ILE A 64 -1.81 -13.08 -8.21
N VAL A 65 -2.89 -12.68 -7.53
CA VAL A 65 -3.62 -13.51 -6.59
C VAL A 65 -4.65 -14.35 -7.37
N PRO A 66 -4.68 -15.68 -7.18
CA PRO A 66 -5.72 -16.51 -7.77
C PRO A 66 -7.11 -16.02 -7.35
N LYS A 67 -8.08 -16.03 -8.27
CA LYS A 67 -9.48 -15.84 -7.90
C LYS A 67 -9.92 -17.04 -7.06
N GLU A 68 -10.60 -16.77 -5.95
CA GLU A 68 -11.31 -17.80 -5.17
C GLU A 68 -12.41 -18.47 -6.01
#